data_AF-A0A550GIF8-F1
#
_entry.id   AF-A0A550GIF8-F1
#
_cell.length_a   1.000
_cell.length_b   1.000
_cell.length_c   1.000
_cell.angle_alpha   90.00
_cell.angle_beta   90.00
_cell.angle_gamma   90.00
#
_symmetry.space_group_name_H-M   'P 1'
#
loop_
_entity.id
_entity.type
_entity.pdbx_description
1 polymer ?
#
loop_
_entity_poly.entity_id
_entity_poly.type
_entity_poly.pdbx_seq_one_letter_code
_entity_poly.pdbx_strand_id
1 'polypeptide(L)' 'MCGFGWFPLIALSGCNQTHEHHHEQASRERRPIEILKERYARGEITKEEFIEIRKELES' A
#
# COMPACT_ATOMS: atom_id res chain seq x y z
N MET A 1 -4.94 -7.12 20.60
CA MET A 1 -4.77 -5.97 21.50
C MET A 1 -3.57 -6.25 22.40
N CYS A 2 -2.51 -5.45 22.32
CA CYS A 2 -1.36 -5.54 23.23
C CYS A 2 -1.48 -4.43 24.26
N GLY A 3 -1.57 -4.79 25.54
CA GLY A 3 -1.50 -3.86 26.65
C GLY A 3 -2.31 -4.32 27.84
N PHE A 4 -1.78 -5.24 28.64
CA PHE A 4 -2.06 -5.34 30.08
C PHE A 4 -0.96 -6.15 30.76
N GLY A 5 -0.30 -5.52 31.74
CA GLY A 5 0.28 -6.19 32.90
C GLY A 5 1.66 -6.81 32.71
N TRP A 6 2.67 -6.15 33.30
CA TRP A 6 3.61 -6.78 34.24
C TRP A 6 3.32 -8.26 34.47
N PHE A 7 4.10 -9.18 33.91
CA PHE A 7 4.29 -10.55 34.39
C PHE A 7 5.54 -11.11 33.69
N PRO A 8 6.73 -11.05 34.34
CA PRO A 8 7.94 -11.60 33.79
C PRO A 8 8.04 -13.09 34.16
N LEU A 9 7.30 -13.98 33.47
CA LEU A 9 7.64 -15.40 33.29
C LEU A 9 6.54 -16.15 32.48
N ILE A 10 6.47 -15.97 31.16
CA ILE A 10 5.85 -17.00 30.30
C ILE A 10 6.80 -17.24 29.13
N ALA A 11 7.58 -18.31 29.27
CA ALA A 11 8.34 -18.92 28.20
C ALA A 11 7.40 -19.61 27.20
N LEU A 12 7.85 -19.66 25.94
CA LEU A 12 7.30 -20.42 24.82
C LEU A 12 5.83 -20.11 24.45
N SER A 13 5.66 -19.20 23.49
CA SER A 13 4.66 -19.40 22.45
C SER A 13 5.27 -18.94 21.13
N GLY A 14 5.61 -19.92 20.29
CA GLY A 14 6.22 -19.66 18.99
C GLY A 14 5.29 -18.85 18.10
N CYS A 15 5.88 -17.90 17.38
CA CYS A 15 5.29 -17.39 16.15
C CYS A 15 6.34 -17.61 15.05
N ASN A 16 6.18 -18.72 14.33
CA ASN A 16 6.58 -18.80 12.93
C ASN A 16 5.73 -17.77 12.18
N GLN A 17 6.18 -16.51 12.13
CA GLN A 17 5.59 -15.55 11.23
C GLN A 17 6.30 -15.65 9.89
N THR A 18 5.72 -16.54 9.09
CA THR A 18 5.79 -16.60 7.65
C THR A 18 5.77 -15.20 7.03
N HIS A 19 6.68 -15.01 6.08
CA HIS A 19 6.61 -14.12 4.92
C HIS A 19 5.28 -13.35 4.79
N GLU A 20 5.34 -12.03 4.79
CA GLU A 20 4.81 -11.22 3.68
C GLU A 20 5.73 -10.02 3.49
N HIS A 21 6.53 -10.06 2.41
CA HIS A 21 7.08 -8.84 1.83
C HIS A 21 5.92 -8.04 1.22
N HIS A 22 5.08 -7.42 2.05
CA HIS A 22 4.23 -6.35 1.56
C HIS A 22 5.17 -5.16 1.34
N HIS A 23 5.59 -5.05 0.08
CA HIS A 23 6.43 -4.01 -0.47
C HIS A 23 5.68 -2.68 -0.38
N GLU A 24 5.49 -2.17 0.83
CA GLU A 24 5.11 -0.79 1.07
C GLU A 24 6.37 0.07 0.89
N GLN A 25 6.87 0.12 -0.35
CA GLN A 25 7.71 1.22 -0.81
C GLN A 25 6.83 2.45 -1.00
N ALA A 26 6.28 2.94 0.11
CA ALA A 26 5.69 4.27 0.23
C ALA A 26 6.80 5.34 0.33
N SER A 27 7.90 5.16 -0.40
CA SER A 27 9.05 6.06 -0.37
C SER A 27 9.36 6.58 -1.76
N ARG A 28 8.80 7.77 -2.02
CA ARG A 28 9.42 8.89 -2.75
C ARG A 28 9.19 9.02 -4.25
N GLU A 29 8.67 8.02 -4.93
CA GLU A 29 8.25 8.14 -6.34
C GLU A 29 6.88 7.51 -6.48
N ARG A 30 5.81 8.30 -6.28
CA ARG A 30 4.46 7.84 -6.65
C ARG A 30 4.54 7.48 -8.12
N ARG A 31 4.35 6.20 -8.46
CA ARG A 31 4.38 5.76 -9.85
C ARG A 31 3.37 6.62 -10.61
N PRO A 32 3.67 7.09 -11.84
CA PRO A 32 2.75 7.93 -12.60
C PRO A 32 1.31 7.41 -12.64
N ILE A 33 1.14 6.09 -12.64
CA ILE A 33 -0.16 5.40 -12.57
C ILE A 33 -0.93 5.64 -11.25
N GLU A 34 -0.26 5.78 -10.11
CA GLU A 34 -0.89 6.03 -8.81
C GLU A 34 -1.42 7.46 -8.72
N ILE A 35 -0.63 8.43 -9.22
CA ILE A 35 -1.04 9.83 -9.34
C ILE A 35 -2.26 9.94 -10.27
N LEU A 36 -2.23 9.20 -11.39
CA LEU A 36 -3.34 9.18 -12.33
C LEU A 36 -4.64 8.65 -11.69
N LYS A 37 -4.55 7.56 -10.92
CA LYS A 37 -5.69 7.00 -10.16
C LYS A 37 -6.25 7.98 -9.13
N GLU A 38 -5.39 8.69 -8.41
CA GLU A 38 -5.78 9.68 -7.42
C GLU A 38 -6.55 10.86 -8.05
N ARG A 39 -6.08 11.38 -9.18
CA ARG A 39 -6.76 12.47 -9.89
C ARG A 39 -8.12 12.06 -10.45
N TYR A 40 -8.24 10.82 -10.94
CA TYR A 40 -9.53 10.27 -11.35
C TYR A 40 -10.50 10.12 -10.17
N ALA A 41 -10.02 9.60 -9.02
CA ALA A 41 -10.84 9.48 -7.80
C ALA A 41 -11.30 10.84 -7.25
N ARG A 42 -10.48 11.88 -7.42
CA ARG A 42 -10.83 13.26 -7.08
C ARG A 42 -11.78 13.93 -8.08
N GLY A 43 -12.00 13.32 -9.25
CA GLY A 43 -12.82 13.87 -10.33
C GLY A 43 -12.16 15.02 -11.09
N GLU A 44 -10.84 15.17 -11.00
CA GLU A 44 -10.09 16.20 -11.75
C GLU A 44 -9.94 15.86 -13.24
N ILE A 45 -10.05 14.57 -13.56
CA ILE A 45 -9.98 14.05 -14.93
C ILE A 45 -11.17 13.14 -15.19
N THR A 46 -11.62 13.10 -16.44
CA THR A 46 -12.72 12.22 -16.84
C THR A 46 -12.21 10.80 -17.05
N LYS A 47 -13.15 9.87 -17.26
CA LYS A 47 -12.84 8.47 -17.54
C LYS A 47 -12.05 8.32 -18.85
N GLU A 48 -12.37 9.14 -19.85
CA GLU A 48 -11.74 9.13 -21.17
C GLU A 48 -10.27 9.53 -21.04
N GLU A 49 -9.99 10.66 -20.39
CA GLU A 49 -8.62 11.14 -20.09
C GLU A 49 -7.80 10.11 -19.30
N PHE A 50 -8.43 9.48 -18.29
CA PHE A 50 -7.78 8.43 -17.51
C PHE A 50 -7.34 7.24 -18.38
N ILE A 51 -8.19 6.80 -19.31
CA ILE A 51 -7.91 5.65 -20.17
C ILE A 51 -6.77 5.96 -21.15
N GLU A 52 -6.76 7.15 -21.75
CA GLU A 52 -5.74 7.57 -22.70
C GLU A 52 -4.36 7.66 -22.04
N ILE A 53 -4.26 8.41 -20.93
CA ILE A 53 -3.00 8.59 -20.21
C ILE A 53 -2.51 7.25 -19.64
N ARG A 54 -3.42 6.39 -19.14
CA ARG A 54 -3.03 5.06 -18.66
C ARG A 54 -2.40 4.22 -19.77
N LYS A 55 -2.97 4.24 -20.98
CA LYS A 55 -2.45 3.49 -22.13
C LYS A 55 -1.06 3.99 -22.53
N GLU A 56 -0.81 5.29 -22.44
CA GLU A 56 0.52 5.88 -22.69
C GLU A 56 1.55 5.42 -21.66
N LEU A 57 1.18 5.40 -20.38
CA LEU A 57 2.07 4.99 -19.28
C LEU A 57 2.38 3.50 -19.25
N GLU A 58 1.56 2.67 -19.90
CA GLU A 58 1.74 1.22 -20.02
C GLU A 58 2.51 0.82 -21.31
N SER A 59 2.80 1.78 -22.20
CA SER A 59 3.55 1.58 -23.45
C SER A 59 5.06 1.65 -23.26
#